data_AF-A0A2V9CSL7-F1
#
_entry.id   AF-A0A2V9CSL7-F1
#
_cell.length_a   1.000
_cell.length_b   1.000
_cell.length_c   1.000
_cell.angle_alpha   90.00
_cell.angle_beta   90.00
_cell.angle_gamma   90.00
#
_symmetry.space_group_name_H-M   'P 1'
#
loop_
_entity.id
_entity.type
_entity.pdbx_description
1 polymer ?
#
loop_
_entity_poly.entity_id
_entity_poly.type
_entity_poly.pdbx_seq_one_letter_code
_entity_poly.pdbx_strand_id
1 'polypeptide(L)' 'MNQTIEEKNKELVLKAFDTLFNKRDYAAAERYWSPNYIQHSAHIEPGRDGLFKLIKSIPPTL' A
#
# COMPACT_ATOMS: atom_id res chain seq x y z
N MET A 1 -21.08 -10.29 17.12
CA MET A 1 -21.51 -10.23 15.71
C MET A 1 -20.29 -10.49 14.85
N ASN A 2 -20.40 -11.29 13.79
CA ASN A 2 -19.29 -11.48 12.86
C ASN A 2 -19.17 -10.27 11.95
N GLN A 3 -17.95 -9.78 11.77
CA GLN A 3 -17.62 -8.67 10.87
C GLN A 3 -17.97 -9.04 9.41
N THR A 4 -18.53 -8.08 8.67
CA THR A 4 -18.84 -8.27 7.24
C THR A 4 -17.56 -8.32 6.40
N ILE A 5 -17.67 -8.75 5.15
CA ILE A 5 -16.51 -8.76 4.24
C ILE A 5 -16.05 -7.34 3.90
N GLU A 6 -16.98 -6.39 3.78
CA GLU A 6 -16.69 -4.98 3.53
C GLU A 6 -15.91 -4.37 4.69
N GLU A 7 -16.32 -4.64 5.93
CA GLU A 7 -15.63 -4.19 7.13
C GLU A 7 -14.20 -4.75 7.21
N LYS A 8 -14.02 -6.05 6.90
CA LYS A 8 -12.70 -6.69 6.87
C LYS A 8 -11.80 -6.10 5.79
N ASN A 9 -12.35 -5.89 4.58
CA ASN A 9 -11.60 -5.32 3.47
C ASN A 9 -11.19 -3.87 3.76
N LYS A 10 -12.09 -3.08 4.38
CA LYS A 10 -11.76 -1.71 4.80
C LYS A 10 -10.63 -1.70 5.82
N GLU A 11 -10.68 -2.55 6.83
CA GLU A 11 -9.62 -2.68 7.83
C GLU A 11 -8.28 -3.11 7.20
N LEU A 12 -8.32 -4.07 6.28
CA LEU A 12 -7.14 -4.50 5.52
C LEU A 12 -6.50 -3.34 4.77
N VAL A 13 -7.29 -2.57 4.01
CA VAL A 13 -6.79 -1.43 3.22
C VAL A 13 -6.25 -0.33 4.14
N LEU A 14 -6.93 0.00 5.23
CA LEU A 14 -6.44 1.00 6.19
C LEU A 14 -5.08 0.59 6.78
N LYS A 15 -4.94 -0.68 7.17
CA LYS A 15 -3.68 -1.20 7.72
C LYS A 15 -2.56 -1.21 6.67
N ALA A 16 -2.88 -1.61 5.44
CA ALA A 16 -1.94 -1.56 4.33
C ALA A 16 -1.42 -0.13 4.12
N PHE A 17 -2.34 0.83 3.99
CA PHE A 17 -2.00 2.24 3.77
C PHE A 17 -1.17 2.83 4.90
N ASP A 18 -1.55 2.59 6.15
CA ASP A 18 -0.77 3.04 7.30
C ASP A 18 0.65 2.45 7.30
N THR A 19 0.79 1.17 6.96
CA THR A 19 2.08 0.47 6.90
C THR A 19 3.00 1.07 5.84
N LEU A 20 2.50 1.30 4.62
CA LEU A 20 3.31 1.79 3.51
C LEU A 20 3.53 3.30 3.55
N PHE A 21 2.47 4.09 3.68
CA PHE A 21 2.53 5.53 3.46
C PHE A 21 2.96 6.29 4.73
N ASN A 22 2.44 5.91 5.89
CA ASN A 22 2.71 6.61 7.15
C ASN A 22 3.97 6.06 7.83
N LYS A 23 3.97 4.76 8.14
CA LYS A 23 5.07 4.08 8.84
C LYS A 23 6.30 3.86 7.96
N ARG A 24 6.11 3.81 6.65
CA ARG A 24 7.15 3.50 5.66
C ARG A 24 7.87 2.18 5.94
N ASP A 25 7.14 1.20 6.49
CA ASP A 25 7.65 -0.17 6.70
C ASP A 25 7.45 -0.98 5.41
N TYR A 26 8.43 -0.86 4.51
CA TYR A 26 8.36 -1.49 3.19
C TYR A 26 8.33 -3.02 3.27
N ALA A 27 9.06 -3.63 4.21
CA ALA A 27 9.10 -5.08 4.36
C ALA A 27 7.76 -5.63 4.84
N ALA A 28 7.10 -4.95 5.78
CA ALA A 28 5.74 -5.32 6.19
C ALA A 28 4.71 -5.03 5.08
N ALA A 29 4.89 -3.94 4.34
CA ALA A 29 4.00 -3.55 3.25
C ALA A 29 3.90 -4.62 2.15
N GLU A 30 4.97 -5.38 1.87
CA GLU A 30 4.94 -6.46 0.85
C GLU A 30 3.83 -7.50 1.07
N ARG A 31 3.32 -7.65 2.30
CA ARG A 31 2.21 -8.56 2.63
C ARG A 31 0.86 -8.08 2.13
N TYR A 32 0.73 -6.79 1.83
CA TYR A 32 -0.52 -6.14 1.46
C TYR A 32 -0.63 -5.84 -0.04
N TRP A 33 0.50 -5.76 -0.74
CA TRP A 33 0.53 -5.54 -2.19
C TRP A 33 1.11 -6.74 -2.92
N SER A 34 0.31 -7.29 -3.84
CA SER A 34 0.74 -8.35 -4.75
C SER A 34 1.96 -7.90 -5.56
N PRO A 35 2.95 -8.78 -5.85
CA PRO A 35 4.08 -8.44 -6.73
C PRO A 35 3.65 -7.81 -8.06
N ASN A 36 2.56 -8.34 -8.62
CA ASN A 36 1.88 -7.92 -9.85
C ASN A 36 0.73 -6.92 -9.60
N TYR A 37 0.83 -6.06 -8.58
CA TYR A 37 -0.14 -4.98 -8.33
C TYR A 37 -0.31 -4.08 -9.55
N ILE A 38 -1.57 -3.81 -9.91
CA ILE A 38 -1.94 -2.94 -11.03
C ILE A 38 -2.23 -1.55 -10.47
N GLN A 39 -1.38 -0.60 -10.84
CA GLN A 39 -1.59 0.81 -10.57
C GLN A 39 -2.11 1.51 -11.83
N HIS A 40 -3.20 2.27 -11.70
CA HIS A 40 -3.82 3.00 -12.80
C HIS A 40 -3.22 4.38 -13.05
N SER A 41 -2.53 4.96 -12.06
CA SER A 41 -1.84 6.23 -12.24
C SER A 41 -0.66 6.08 -13.22
N ALA A 42 -0.73 6.76 -14.37
CA ALA A 42 0.26 6.66 -15.45
C ALA A 42 1.69 7.08 -15.06
N HIS A 43 1.86 7.80 -13.94
CA HIS A 43 3.15 8.28 -13.45
C HIS A 43 3.84 7.31 -12.47
N ILE A 44 3.22 6.17 -12.18
CA ILE A 44 3.76 5.16 -11.27
C ILE A 44 4.17 3.94 -12.10
N GLU A 45 5.41 3.49 -11.93
CA GLU A 45 5.89 2.26 -12.55
C GLU A 45 4.99 1.06 -12.17
N PRO A 46 4.86 0.04 -13.04
CA PRO A 46 4.00 -1.11 -12.78
C PRO A 46 4.49 -1.97 -11.60
N GLY A 47 3.58 -2.77 -11.05
CA GLY A 47 3.87 -3.68 -9.94
C GLY A 47 3.98 -2.95 -8.59
N ARG A 48 4.16 -3.74 -7.51
CA ARG A 48 4.32 -3.14 -6.18
C ARG A 48 5.60 -2.33 -6.04
N ASP A 49 6.65 -2.74 -6.75
CA ASP A 49 7.96 -2.12 -6.68
C ASP A 49 7.90 -0.67 -7.19
N GLY A 50 7.11 -0.42 -8.24
CA GLY A 50 6.89 0.93 -8.76
C GLY A 50 6.19 1.84 -7.76
N LEU A 51 5.15 1.34 -7.08
CA LEU A 51 4.51 2.08 -5.99
C LEU A 51 5.49 2.36 -4.84
N PHE A 52 6.27 1.36 -4.42
CA PHE A 52 7.19 1.51 -3.30
C PHE A 52 8.33 2.48 -3.62
N LYS A 53 8.82 2.47 -4.87
CA LYS A 53 9.83 3.42 -5.37
C LYS A 53 9.32 4.86 -5.28
N LEU A 54 8.07 5.11 -5.66
CA LEU A 54 7.45 6.42 -5.50
C LEU A 54 7.39 6.83 -4.02
N ILE A 55 6.93 5.97 -3.12
CA ILE A 55 6.82 6.34 -1.70
C ILE A 55 8.19 6.60 -1.07
N LYS A 56 9.22 5.84 -1.47
CA LYS A 56 10.61 6.08 -1.05
C LYS A 56 11.17 7.41 -1.56
N SER A 57 10.72 7.91 -2.71
CA SER A 57 11.21 9.17 -3.28
C SER A 57 10.57 10.42 -2.67
N ILE A 58 9.43 10.30 -2.01
CA ILE A 58 8.75 11.43 -1.36
C ILE A 58 9.38 11.65 0.02
N PRO A 59 9.65 12.89 0.47
CA PRO A 59 10.06 13.16 1.84
C PRO A 59 9.00 12.71 2.87
N PRO A 60 9.38 12.23 4.06
CA PRO A 60 8.42 11.81 5.10
C PRO A 60 7.61 12.97 5.71
N THR A 61 8.01 14.22 5.44
CA THR A 61 7.33 15.46 5.86
C THR A 61 7.29 16.41 4.68
N LEU A 62 6.14 17.05 4.43
CA LEU A 62 6.03 18.19 3.53
C LEU A 62 6.65 19.44 4.16
#